data_AF-A0AB36K7B1-F1
#
_entry.id   AF-A0AB36K7B1-F1
#
_cell.length_a   1.000
_cell.length_b   1.000
_cell.length_c   1.000
_cell.angle_alpha   90.00
_cell.angle_beta   90.00
_cell.angle_gamma   90.00
#
_symmetry.space_group_name_H-M   'P 1'
#
loop_
_entity.id
_entity.type
_entity.pdbx_description
1 polymer ?
#
loop_
_entity_poly.entity_id
_entity_poly.type
_entity_poly.pdbx_seq_one_letter_code
_entity_poly.pdbx_strand_id
1 'polypeptide(L)' 'MQYYAIQLSGDGGVVRHPETEEPKAIEVGDLDDMQAAIDQACQQLECRHIFKGVITRGNGLGGYLVADAHELAEMGVQ' A
#
# COMPACT_ATOMS: atom_id res chain seq x y z
N MET A 1 6.76 -10.86 -8.71
CA MET A 1 5.37 -10.79 -8.21
C MET A 1 4.94 -9.34 -8.16
N GLN A 2 3.76 -9.00 -8.66
CA GLN A 2 3.30 -7.61 -8.71
C GLN A 2 2.82 -7.12 -7.34
N TYR A 3 3.39 -5.99 -6.88
CA TYR A 3 3.06 -5.36 -5.60
C TYR A 3 2.46 -3.96 -5.77
N TYR A 4 1.66 -3.59 -4.77
CA TYR A 4 0.96 -2.31 -4.67
C TYR A 4 1.06 -1.73 -3.26
N ALA A 5 1.03 -0.41 -3.17
CA ALA A 5 0.93 0.34 -1.92
C ALA A 5 -0.49 0.91 -1.79
N ILE A 6 -1.30 0.30 -0.93
CA ILE A 6 -2.71 0.63 -0.70
C ILE A 6 -2.80 1.74 0.34
N GLN A 7 -3.43 2.86 0.01
CA GLN A 7 -3.50 4.02 0.89
C GLN A 7 -4.43 3.76 2.10
N LEU A 8 -3.93 4.08 3.29
CA LEU A 8 -4.64 3.99 4.55
C LEU A 8 -4.92 5.38 5.12
N SER A 9 -6.10 5.55 5.71
CA SER A 9 -6.47 6.74 6.47
C SER A 9 -5.75 6.78 7.83
N GLY A 10 -5.83 7.90 8.54
CA GLY A 10 -5.25 8.04 9.88
C GLY A 10 -5.79 7.06 10.92
N ASP A 11 -6.97 6.47 10.67
CA ASP A 11 -7.61 5.45 11.52
C ASP A 11 -7.25 4.01 11.09
N GLY A 12 -6.49 3.85 9.99
CA GLY A 12 -6.10 2.55 9.44
C GLY A 12 -7.09 1.95 8.43
N GLY A 13 -8.19 2.65 8.12
CA GLY A 13 -9.13 2.23 7.09
C GLY A 13 -8.58 2.43 5.66
N VAL A 14 -8.91 1.52 4.75
CA VAL A 14 -8.53 1.65 3.32
C VAL A 14 -9.22 2.87 2.71
N VAL A 15 -8.44 3.76 2.11
CA VAL A 15 -8.96 4.89 1.36
C VAL A 15 -9.41 4.40 -0.02
N ARG A 16 -10.66 4.69 -0.39
CA ARG A 16 -11.25 4.28 -1.67
C ARG A 16 -11.56 5.48 -2.56
N HIS A 17 -11.65 5.24 -3.86
CA HIS A 17 -12.20 6.23 -4.79
C HIS A 17 -13.70 6.42 -4.51
N PRO A 18 -14.20 7.67 -4.46
CA PRO A 18 -15.61 7.93 -4.12
C PRO A 18 -16.60 7.50 -5.20
N GLU A 19 -16.12 7.30 -6.45
CA GLU A 19 -16.96 6.96 -7.60
C GLU A 19 -16.92 5.47 -7.95
N THR A 20 -15.74 4.83 -7.88
CA THR A 20 -15.56 3.41 -8.25
C THR A 20 -15.52 2.47 -7.05
N GLU A 21 -15.44 3.01 -5.82
CA GLU A 21 -15.26 2.26 -4.58
C GLU A 21 -13.95 1.42 -4.53
N GLU A 22 -13.09 1.55 -5.53
CA GLU A 22 -11.83 0.82 -5.60
C GLU A 22 -10.81 1.36 -4.58
N PRO A 23 -9.99 0.47 -3.97
CA PRO A 23 -8.88 0.89 -3.14
C PRO A 23 -7.95 1.84 -3.88
N LYS A 24 -7.57 2.95 -3.25
CA LYS A 24 -6.52 3.80 -3.78
C LYS A 24 -5.19 3.07 -3.63
N ALA A 25 -4.68 2.54 -4.73
CA ALA A 25 -3.41 1.81 -4.77
C ALA A 25 -2.41 2.49 -5.70
N ILE A 26 -1.14 2.42 -5.33
CA ILE A 26 -0.02 2.85 -6.16
C ILE A 26 0.77 1.61 -6.55
N GLU A 27 1.07 1.45 -7.84
CA GLU A 27 1.90 0.35 -8.31
C GLU A 27 3.33 0.50 -7.76
N VAL A 28 3.83 -0.54 -7.09
CA VAL A 28 5.21 -0.58 -6.57
C VAL A 28 6.14 -1.24 -7.59
N GLY A 29 5.69 -2.34 -8.20
CA GLY A 29 6.41 -3.05 -9.26
C GLY A 29 6.37 -4.57 -9.12
N ASP A 30 6.97 -5.28 -10.08
CA ASP A 30 7.18 -6.73 -10.01
C ASP A 30 8.50 -7.05 -9.29
N LEU A 31 8.40 -7.71 -8.13
CA LEU A 31 9.53 -7.93 -7.22
C LEU A 31 9.56 -9.37 -6.72
N ASP A 32 10.74 -9.79 -6.24
CA ASP A 32 10.99 -11.17 -5.81
C ASP A 32 10.23 -11.53 -4.52
N ASP A 33 10.10 -10.59 -3.58
CA ASP A 33 9.51 -10.82 -2.26
C ASP A 33 8.99 -9.53 -1.60
N MET A 34 8.23 -9.71 -0.51
CA MET A 34 7.58 -8.62 0.21
C MET A 34 8.57 -7.64 0.83
N GLN A 35 9.77 -8.07 1.22
CA GLN A 35 10.76 -7.15 1.78
C GLN A 35 11.28 -6.21 0.68
N ALA A 36 11.61 -6.75 -0.49
CA ALA A 36 11.97 -5.93 -1.65
C ALA A 36 10.85 -4.93 -2.02
N ALA A 37 9.59 -5.34 -1.91
CA ALA A 37 8.44 -4.46 -2.13
C ALA A 37 8.34 -3.31 -1.13
N ILE A 38 8.59 -3.56 0.15
CA ILE A 38 8.61 -2.53 1.19
C ILE A 38 9.74 -1.52 0.93
N ASP A 39 10.94 -2.02 0.61
CA ASP A 39 12.10 -1.17 0.32
C ASP A 39 11.85 -0.30 -0.92
N GLN A 40 11.32 -0.86 -2.01
CA GLN A 40 10.94 -0.11 -3.21
C GLN A 40 9.83 0.89 -2.94
N ALA A 41 8.77 0.49 -2.24
CA ALA A 41 7.67 1.39 -1.89
C ALA A 41 8.17 2.56 -1.04
N CYS A 42 9.13 2.36 -0.14
CA CYS A 42 9.70 3.47 0.63
C CYS A 42 10.68 4.37 -0.10
N GLN A 43 11.36 3.87 -1.14
CA GLN A 43 12.07 4.76 -2.05
C GLN A 43 11.11 5.66 -2.84
N GLN A 44 9.99 5.10 -3.32
CA GLN A 44 9.02 5.84 -4.13
C GLN A 44 8.18 6.82 -3.32
N LEU A 45 7.80 6.44 -2.10
CA LEU A 45 6.87 7.17 -1.27
C LEU A 45 7.54 8.00 -0.17
N GLU A 46 8.88 8.06 -0.12
CA GLU A 46 9.63 8.80 0.91
C GLU A 46 9.16 8.44 2.33
N CYS A 47 8.99 7.14 2.59
CA CYS A 47 8.40 6.64 3.83
C CYS A 47 9.38 6.00 4.79
N ARG A 48 8.89 5.74 6.01
CA ARG A 48 9.53 4.86 6.99
C ARG A 48 8.67 3.61 7.17
N HIS A 49 9.31 2.44 7.12
CA HIS A 49 8.67 1.18 7.46
C HIS A 49 8.43 1.10 8.98
N ILE A 50 7.19 0.76 9.37
CA ILE A 50 6.82 0.60 10.79
C ILE A 50 6.76 -0.89 11.15
N PHE A 51 5.87 -1.66 10.51
CA PHE A 51 5.63 -3.07 10.86
C PHE A 51 4.81 -3.80 9.77
N LYS A 52 5.13 -5.07 9.45
CA LYS A 52 4.36 -5.97 8.55
C LYS A 52 3.79 -5.29 7.28
N GLY A 53 4.66 -4.75 6.42
CA GLY A 53 4.21 -4.08 5.18
C GLY A 53 3.55 -2.70 5.36
N VAL A 54 3.29 -2.24 6.59
CA VAL A 54 2.77 -0.90 6.85
C VAL A 54 3.90 0.12 6.84
N ILE A 55 3.77 1.09 5.94
CA ILE A 55 4.71 2.19 5.75
C ILE A 55 4.01 3.53 6.00
N THR A 56 4.70 4.50 6.60
CA THR A 56 4.14 5.84 6.86
C THR A 56 5.04 6.96 6.35
N ARG A 57 4.41 8.08 5.96
CA ARG A 57 5.08 9.34 5.64
C ARG A 57 5.30 10.25 6.86
N GLY A 58 4.86 9.84 8.05
CA GLY A 58 4.99 10.60 9.29
C GLY A 58 3.75 10.58 10.16
N ASN A 59 3.86 11.08 11.40
CA ASN A 59 2.76 11.05 12.36
C ASN A 59 1.51 11.79 11.85
N GLY A 60 0.36 11.11 11.83
CA GLY A 60 -0.94 11.71 11.53
C GLY A 60 -1.27 11.88 10.05
N LEU A 61 -0.39 11.48 9.12
CA LEU A 61 -0.61 11.60 7.67
C LEU A 61 -1.20 10.33 7.01
N GLY A 62 -1.55 9.32 7.83
CA GLY A 62 -1.90 7.99 7.33
C GLY A 62 -0.68 7.20 6.88
N GLY A 63 -0.90 6.21 6.03
CA GLY A 63 0.17 5.33 5.55
C GLY A 63 -0.23 4.55 4.33
N TYR A 64 0.54 3.51 4.05
CA TYR A 64 0.23 2.53 3.01
C TYR A 64 0.43 1.13 3.55
N LEU A 65 -0.40 0.21 3.06
CA LEU A 65 -0.18 -1.22 3.19
C LEU A 65 0.44 -1.73 1.89
N VAL A 66 1.62 -2.32 1.96
CA VAL A 66 2.22 -3.05 0.84
C VAL A 66 1.55 -4.42 0.76
N ALA A 67 0.98 -4.73 -0.41
CA ALA A 67 0.23 -5.95 -0.67
C ALA A 67 0.51 -6.45 -2.09
N ASP A 68 0.43 -7.75 -2.31
CA ASP A 68 0.51 -8.29 -3.67
C ASP A 68 -0.82 -8.15 -4.43
N ALA A 69 -0.81 -8.45 -5.73
CA ALA A 69 -1.99 -8.35 -6.59
C ALA A 69 -3.18 -9.21 -6.13
N HIS A 70 -2.93 -10.37 -5.50
CA HIS A 70 -3.98 -11.25 -4.98
C HIS A 70 -4.60 -10.63 -3.72
N GLU A 71 -3.78 -10.17 -2.78
CA GLU A 71 -4.26 -9.46 -1.59
C GLU A 71 -5.06 -8.19 -1.95
N LEU A 72 -4.63 -7.44 -2.96
CA LEU A 72 -5.36 -6.26 -3.46
C LEU A 72 -6.74 -6.66 -4.03
N ALA A 73 -6.82 -7.76 -4.78
CA ALA A 73 -8.08 -8.25 -5.33
C ALA A 73 -9.07 -8.64 -4.22
N GLU A 74 -8.60 -9.26 -3.14
CA GLU A 74 -9.44 -9.59 -1.97
C GLU A 74 -10.01 -8.35 -1.25
N MET A 75 -9.42 -7.16 -1.48
CA MET A 75 -9.95 -5.89 -0.96
C MET A 75 -11.06 -5.28 -1.82
N GLY A 76 -11.57 -6.00 -2.81
CA GLY A 76 -12.77 -5.62 -3.57
C GLY A 76 -12.49 -4.90 -4.89
N VAL A 77 -11.41 -5.26 -5.58
CA VAL A 77 -11.28 -4.96 -7.02
C VAL A 77 -12.07 -6.04 -7.77
N GLN A 78 -13.21 -5.66 -8.37
CA GLN A 78 -14.02 -6.53 -9.24
C GLN A 78 -13.78 -6.20 -10.70
#